data_AF-A0A2D4JNY2-F1
#
_entry.id   AF-A0A2D4JNY2-F1
#
_cell.length_a   1.000
_cell.length_b   1.000
_cell.length_c   1.000
_cell.angle_alpha   90.00
_cell.angle_beta   90.00
_cell.angle_gamma   90.00
#
_symmetry.space_group_name_H-M   'P 1'
#
loop_
_entity.id
_entity.type
_entity.pdbx_description
1 polymer ?
#
loop_
_entity_poly.entity_id
_entity_poly.type
_entity_poly.pdbx_seq_one_letter_code
_entity_poly.pdbx_strand_id
1 'polypeptide(L)'
;GKLIELKDCQPDKVYLGGLDVCGEDGQFTYCWHDDIMQAIFHIATLMPTKDLDKNCCDKKRHLGNDFVSIIYNDSGEDFKLGTIKGQFNFVHVIIKPLDYNCNLLTLQCRKDMEGLIDTSVVKIVSDKNLSFVARQMALHAN
;
A
#
# COMPACT_ATOMS: atom_id res chain seq x y z
N GLY A 1 -3.77 3.17 -10.07
CA GLY A 1 -4.99 4.00 -9.96
C GLY A 1 -4.81 5.26 -10.77
N LYS A 2 -5.67 6.24 -10.56
CA LYS A 2 -5.56 7.61 -11.07
C LYS A 2 -4.92 8.49 -9.99
N LEU A 3 -3.97 9.34 -10.38
CA LEU A 3 -3.42 10.37 -9.51
C LEU A 3 -4.48 11.46 -9.28
N ILE A 4 -4.69 11.83 -8.03
CA ILE A 4 -5.64 12.87 -7.61
C ILE A 4 -4.93 13.87 -6.70
N GLU A 5 -5.34 15.14 -6.79
CA GLU A 5 -4.89 16.20 -5.88
C GLU A 5 -5.83 16.27 -4.68
N LEU A 6 -5.27 16.21 -3.47
CA LEU A 6 -6.05 16.14 -2.23
C LEU A 6 -6.87 17.43 -2.00
N LYS A 7 -6.33 18.58 -2.38
CA LYS A 7 -7.00 19.89 -2.24
C LYS A 7 -8.27 20.02 -3.07
N ASP A 8 -8.29 19.38 -4.24
CA ASP A 8 -9.40 19.46 -5.18
C ASP A 8 -10.44 18.35 -4.96
N CYS A 9 -10.19 17.45 -4.00
CA CYS A 9 -11.10 16.37 -3.70
C CYS A 9 -12.30 16.86 -2.89
N GLN A 10 -13.50 16.62 -3.43
CA GLN A 10 -14.74 16.82 -2.70
C GLN A 10 -14.98 15.61 -1.77
N PRO A 11 -15.01 15.79 -0.43
CA PRO A 11 -15.14 14.67 0.52
C PRO A 11 -16.42 13.85 0.30
N ASP A 12 -17.47 14.48 -0.22
CA ASP A 12 -18.77 13.82 -0.50
C ASP A 12 -18.72 12.87 -1.71
N LYS A 13 -17.66 12.93 -2.52
CA LYS A 13 -17.52 12.13 -3.77
C LYS A 13 -16.35 11.17 -3.75
N VAL A 14 -15.32 11.48 -2.97
CA VAL A 14 -14.09 10.70 -2.92
C VAL A 14 -13.81 10.40 -1.46
N TYR A 15 -13.89 9.13 -1.09
CA TYR A 15 -13.35 8.64 0.17
C TYR A 15 -11.85 8.94 0.18
N LEU A 16 -11.33 9.59 1.22
CA LEU A 16 -9.91 9.99 1.32
C LEU A 16 -9.09 9.13 2.28
N GLY A 17 -9.70 8.14 2.93
CA GLY A 17 -8.96 7.24 3.84
C GLY A 17 -8.36 7.90 5.08
N GLY A 18 -8.78 9.13 5.42
CA GLY A 18 -8.20 9.91 6.51
C GLY A 18 -7.03 10.81 6.11
N LEU A 19 -6.67 10.87 4.82
CA LEU A 19 -5.69 11.83 4.31
C LEU A 19 -6.21 13.27 4.43
N ASP A 20 -5.36 14.15 4.94
CA ASP A 20 -5.61 15.59 5.03
C ASP A 20 -5.59 16.28 3.66
N VAL A 21 -6.51 17.23 3.45
CA VAL A 21 -6.61 18.06 2.24
C VAL A 21 -5.82 19.36 2.34
N CYS A 22 -5.39 19.76 3.54
CA CYS A 22 -4.62 20.99 3.77
C CYS A 22 -3.13 20.84 3.41
N GLY A 23 -2.67 19.61 3.16
CA GLY A 23 -1.33 19.28 2.68
C GLY A 23 -0.44 18.62 3.73
N GLU A 24 -0.96 18.31 4.92
CA GLU A 24 -0.16 17.64 5.96
C GLU A 24 0.31 16.24 5.53
N ASP A 25 -0.51 15.54 4.75
CA ASP A 25 -0.24 14.19 4.25
C ASP A 25 0.26 14.16 2.80
N GLY A 26 0.57 15.34 2.23
CA GLY A 26 1.04 15.50 0.85
C GLY A 26 0.02 16.21 -0.03
N GLN A 27 0.38 16.41 -1.29
CA GLN A 27 -0.48 17.09 -2.27
C GLN A 27 -1.30 16.11 -3.11
N PHE A 28 -0.73 14.93 -3.37
CA PHE A 28 -1.30 13.95 -4.28
C PHE A 28 -1.37 12.57 -3.64
N THR A 29 -2.35 11.81 -4.07
CA THR A 29 -2.41 10.38 -3.81
C THR A 29 -2.94 9.65 -5.04
N TYR A 30 -2.90 8.32 -5.01
CA TYR A 30 -3.59 7.51 -6.00
C TYR A 30 -4.93 7.04 -5.45
N CYS A 31 -5.96 7.17 -6.26
CA CYS A 31 -7.26 6.54 -6.05
C CYS A 31 -7.51 5.51 -7.15
N TRP A 32 -8.16 4.41 -6.80
CA TRP A 32 -8.79 3.52 -7.76
C TRP A 32 -10.25 3.35 -7.37
N HIS A 33 -11.14 3.25 -8.35
CA HIS A 33 -12.53 2.91 -8.10
C HIS A 33 -13.08 2.12 -9.28
N ASP A 34 -14.12 1.35 -9.01
CA ASP A 34 -15.06 0.82 -10.00
C ASP A 34 -16.49 1.24 -9.59
N ASP A 35 -17.50 0.55 -10.10
CA ASP A 35 -18.91 0.87 -9.82
C ASP A 35 -19.37 0.48 -8.41
N ILE A 36 -18.58 -0.31 -7.67
CA ILE A 36 -18.94 -0.91 -6.38
C ILE A 36 -17.98 -0.48 -5.26
N MET A 37 -16.69 -0.38 -5.56
CA MET A 37 -15.62 -0.19 -4.60
C MET A 37 -14.75 1.01 -4.95
N GLN A 38 -14.24 1.67 -3.91
CA GLN A 38 -13.22 2.70 -4.01
C GLN A 38 -12.08 2.35 -3.06
N ALA A 39 -10.85 2.48 -3.56
CA ALA A 39 -9.61 2.28 -2.81
C ALA A 39 -8.75 3.53 -2.92
N ILE A 40 -8.31 4.03 -1.75
CA ILE A 40 -7.28 5.04 -1.63
C ILE A 40 -5.99 4.38 -1.18
N PHE A 41 -4.88 4.83 -1.74
CA PHE A 41 -3.56 4.32 -1.38
C PHE A 41 -2.83 5.32 -0.50
N HIS A 42 -2.47 4.93 0.71
CA HIS A 42 -1.51 5.68 1.52
C HIS A 42 -0.10 5.43 1.01
N ILE A 43 0.50 6.42 0.33
CA ILE A 43 1.78 6.23 -0.36
C ILE A 43 2.88 6.98 0.39
N ALA A 44 3.75 6.23 1.07
CA ALA A 44 4.82 6.75 1.91
C ALA A 44 5.76 7.75 1.20
N THR A 45 5.97 7.59 -0.11
CA THR A 45 6.83 8.44 -0.93
C THR A 45 6.15 9.72 -1.42
N LEU A 46 4.81 9.78 -1.43
CA LEU A 46 4.05 11.00 -1.74
C LEU A 46 3.73 11.82 -0.49
N MET A 47 3.80 11.20 0.70
CA MET A 47 3.69 11.89 1.99
C MET A 47 4.99 12.66 2.30
N PRO A 48 4.90 13.88 2.86
CA PRO A 48 6.06 14.70 3.18
C PRO A 48 6.90 14.06 4.30
N THR A 49 8.22 14.09 4.16
CA THR A 49 9.15 13.76 5.26
C THR A 49 9.49 15.07 5.99
N LYS A 50 9.12 15.18 7.27
CA LYS A 50 9.36 16.38 8.08
C LYS A 50 10.66 16.20 8.87
N ASP A 51 11.59 17.15 8.81
CA ASP A 51 12.89 17.07 9.51
C ASP A 51 12.75 16.95 11.04
N LEU A 52 11.68 17.55 11.57
CA LEU A 52 11.35 17.51 13.00
C LEU A 52 10.72 16.16 13.43
N ASP A 53 10.24 15.36 12.48
CA ASP A 53 9.64 14.05 12.72
C ASP A 53 10.57 12.92 12.25
N LYS A 54 11.66 12.73 13.01
CA LYS A 54 12.68 11.69 12.72
C LYS A 54 12.10 10.28 12.63
N ASN A 55 10.98 10.02 13.30
CA ASN A 55 10.34 8.71 13.33
C ASN A 55 9.27 8.55 12.25
N CYS A 56 9.02 9.58 11.44
CA CYS A 56 7.95 9.62 10.44
C CYS A 56 6.60 9.18 11.04
N CYS A 57 6.31 9.64 12.27
CA CYS A 57 5.07 9.38 12.98
C CYS A 57 3.83 9.72 12.15
N ASP A 58 3.86 10.81 11.38
CA ASP A 58 2.71 11.22 10.56
C ASP A 58 2.43 10.20 9.45
N LYS A 59 3.48 9.70 8.78
CA LYS A 59 3.35 8.64 7.78
C LYS A 59 2.88 7.35 8.43
N LYS A 60 3.47 7.01 9.58
CA LYS A 60 3.18 5.79 10.31
C LYS A 60 1.76 5.77 10.88
N ARG A 61 1.17 6.92 11.18
CA ARG A 61 -0.23 7.04 11.60
C ARG A 61 -1.19 6.48 10.55
N HIS A 62 -0.88 6.65 9.26
CA HIS A 62 -1.67 6.08 8.17
C HIS A 62 -1.23 4.65 7.87
N LEU A 63 0.03 4.47 7.49
CA LEU A 63 0.59 3.18 7.07
C LEU A 63 0.56 2.08 8.15
N GLY A 64 0.57 2.49 9.42
CA GLY A 64 0.51 1.57 10.57
C GLY A 64 -0.90 1.09 10.90
N ASN A 65 -1.92 1.79 10.41
CA ASN A 65 -3.33 1.55 10.67
C ASN A 65 -4.06 0.87 9.50
N ASP A 66 -3.39 0.73 8.35
CA ASP A 66 -3.90 -0.04 7.21
C ASP A 66 -3.87 -1.55 7.50
N PHE A 67 -4.90 -2.28 7.07
CA PHE A 67 -4.98 -3.74 7.20
C PHE A 67 -4.07 -4.47 6.22
N VAL A 68 -4.00 -3.93 5.00
CA VAL A 68 -3.25 -4.49 3.89
C VAL A 68 -2.28 -3.46 3.36
N SER A 69 -1.02 -3.85 3.20
CA SER A 69 0.03 -2.99 2.67
C SER A 69 0.68 -3.61 1.43
N ILE A 70 0.92 -2.80 0.40
CA ILE A 70 1.73 -3.19 -0.76
C ILE A 70 3.16 -2.70 -0.54
N ILE A 71 4.12 -3.63 -0.52
CA ILE A 71 5.53 -3.34 -0.24
C ILE A 71 6.34 -3.54 -1.52
N TYR A 72 6.89 -2.46 -2.07
CA TYR A 72 7.88 -2.54 -3.12
C TYR A 72 9.27 -2.69 -2.51
N ASN A 73 9.84 -3.89 -2.58
CA ASN A 73 11.09 -4.26 -1.92
C ASN A 73 12.24 -4.38 -2.93
N ASP A 74 12.94 -3.27 -3.13
CA ASP A 74 14.15 -3.19 -3.96
C ASP A 74 15.44 -3.25 -3.11
N SER A 75 15.36 -3.77 -1.88
CA SER A 75 16.50 -3.77 -0.96
C SER A 75 17.53 -4.87 -1.22
N GLY A 76 17.20 -5.86 -2.05
CA GLY A 76 17.98 -7.09 -2.23
C GLY A 76 17.77 -8.14 -1.12
N GLU A 77 17.21 -7.74 0.02
CA GLU A 77 16.97 -8.59 1.20
C GLU A 77 15.51 -9.06 1.28
N ASP A 78 15.27 -10.12 2.05
CA ASP A 78 13.91 -10.59 2.31
C ASP A 78 13.17 -9.65 3.26
N PHE A 79 11.95 -9.25 2.88
CA PHE A 79 11.08 -8.46 3.74
C PHE A 79 10.59 -9.30 4.92
N LYS A 80 10.74 -8.75 6.14
CA LYS A 80 10.33 -9.40 7.39
C LYS A 80 9.07 -8.76 7.96
N LEU A 81 8.11 -9.60 8.35
CA LEU A 81 6.94 -9.15 9.11
C LEU A 81 7.39 -8.39 10.38
N GLY A 82 6.76 -7.25 10.65
CA GLY A 82 7.11 -6.36 11.75
C GLY A 82 8.12 -5.25 11.41
N THR A 83 8.64 -5.21 10.18
CA THR A 83 9.44 -4.08 9.67
C THR A 83 8.63 -2.78 9.75
N ILE A 84 7.38 -2.81 9.29
CA ILE A 84 6.42 -1.73 9.53
C ILE A 84 5.67 -2.05 10.82
N LYS A 85 5.96 -1.29 11.87
CA LYS A 85 5.29 -1.44 13.16
C LYS A 85 3.89 -0.85 13.10
N GLY A 86 2.86 -1.68 13.11
CA GLY A 86 1.45 -1.28 13.22
C GLY A 86 0.65 -2.39 13.89
N GLN A 87 -0.40 -2.03 14.62
CA GLN A 87 -1.29 -3.03 15.24
C GLN A 87 -2.17 -3.72 14.21
N PHE A 88 -2.45 -3.02 13.11
CA PHE A 88 -3.47 -3.37 12.12
C PHE A 88 -2.89 -3.96 10.83
N ASN A 89 -1.57 -3.87 10.60
CA ASN A 89 -0.91 -4.46 9.44
C ASN A 89 -0.97 -6.00 9.48
N PHE A 90 -2.02 -6.57 8.90
CA PHE A 90 -2.29 -8.01 8.90
C PHE A 90 -1.69 -8.70 7.69
N VAL A 91 -1.73 -8.04 6.52
CA VAL A 91 -1.31 -8.64 5.25
C VAL A 91 -0.38 -7.72 4.48
N HIS A 92 0.68 -8.30 3.91
CA HIS A 92 1.63 -7.62 3.07
C HIS A 92 1.71 -8.29 1.69
N VAL A 93 1.40 -7.53 0.64
CA VAL A 93 1.68 -7.92 -0.75
C VAL A 93 3.08 -7.41 -1.08
N ILE A 94 4.04 -8.32 -1.17
CA ILE A 94 5.45 -7.98 -1.36
C ILE A 94 5.79 -8.12 -2.84
N ILE A 95 6.33 -7.05 -3.41
CA ILE A 95 6.82 -6.98 -4.78
C ILE A 95 8.34 -6.94 -4.70
N LYS A 96 9.01 -7.91 -5.31
CA LYS A 96 10.46 -7.91 -5.51
C LYS A 96 10.74 -7.77 -7.01
N PRO A 97 11.41 -6.69 -7.45
CA PRO A 97 11.80 -6.56 -8.84
C PRO A 97 12.78 -7.67 -9.24
N LEU A 98 12.66 -8.15 -10.47
CA LEU A 98 13.54 -9.12 -11.11
C LEU A 98 14.10 -8.53 -12.40
N ASP A 99 15.02 -9.24 -13.03
CA ASP A 99 15.51 -8.89 -14.35
C ASP A 99 14.42 -9.02 -15.44
N TYR A 100 14.66 -8.39 -16.59
CA TYR A 100 13.83 -8.50 -17.79
C TYR A 100 12.38 -8.02 -17.62
N ASN A 101 12.18 -6.91 -16.89
CA ASN A 101 10.87 -6.25 -16.71
C ASN A 101 9.81 -7.19 -16.08
N CYS A 102 10.25 -7.98 -15.10
CA CYS A 102 9.44 -8.94 -14.37
C CYS A 102 9.58 -8.69 -12.87
N ASN A 103 8.57 -9.09 -12.11
CA ASN A 103 8.51 -8.90 -10.67
C ASN A 103 7.96 -10.17 -10.02
N LEU A 104 8.54 -10.53 -8.88
CA LEU A 104 8.01 -11.57 -8.02
C LEU A 104 7.03 -10.94 -7.02
N LEU A 105 5.81 -11.46 -6.99
CA LEU A 105 4.79 -11.11 -6.01
C LEU A 105 4.61 -12.27 -5.04
N THR A 106 4.69 -11.95 -3.76
CA THR A 106 4.40 -12.89 -2.67
C THR A 106 3.45 -12.25 -1.67
N LEU A 107 2.76 -13.08 -0.89
CA LEU A 107 1.85 -12.62 0.16
C LEU A 107 2.35 -13.14 1.50
N GLN A 108 2.56 -12.24 2.45
CA GLN A 108 2.84 -12.58 3.84
C GLN A 108 1.67 -12.10 4.70
N CYS A 109 1.14 -12.98 5.56
CA CYS A 109 0.15 -12.61 6.55
C CYS A 109 0.70 -12.79 7.96
N ARG A 110 0.13 -12.05 8.91
CA ARG A 110 0.37 -12.25 10.33
C ARG A 110 -0.19 -13.62 10.76
N LYS A 111 0.44 -14.23 11.77
CA LYS A 111 0.12 -15.60 12.23
C LYS A 111 -1.32 -15.81 12.67
N ASP A 112 -1.96 -14.76 13.19
CA ASP A 112 -3.38 -14.76 13.57
C ASP A 112 -4.34 -14.87 12.38
N MET A 113 -3.87 -14.58 11.17
CA MET A 113 -4.62 -14.70 9.91
C MET A 113 -4.21 -15.95 9.09
N GLU A 114 -3.28 -16.78 9.61
CA GLU A 114 -2.90 -18.04 8.95
C GLU A 114 -4.12 -18.97 8.84
N GLY A 115 -4.38 -19.45 7.62
CA GLY A 115 -5.52 -20.33 7.31
C GLY A 115 -6.74 -19.63 6.69
N LEU A 116 -6.82 -18.29 6.79
CA LEU A 116 -7.83 -17.50 6.06
C LEU A 116 -7.33 -17.08 4.66
N ILE A 117 -6.02 -16.89 4.54
CA ILE A 117 -5.37 -16.43 3.31
C ILE A 117 -4.30 -17.45 2.92
N ASP A 118 -4.28 -17.81 1.64
CA ASP A 118 -3.24 -18.66 1.08
C ASP A 118 -1.96 -17.85 0.86
N THR A 119 -0.98 -18.02 1.75
CA THR A 119 0.35 -17.41 1.67
C THR A 119 1.31 -18.19 0.77
N SER A 120 0.91 -19.36 0.27
CA SER A 120 1.71 -20.12 -0.71
C SER A 120 1.68 -19.48 -2.11
N VAL A 121 0.82 -18.47 -2.30
CA VAL A 121 0.69 -17.73 -3.56
C VAL A 121 1.97 -16.97 -3.88
N VAL A 122 2.67 -17.48 -4.88
CA VAL A 122 3.82 -16.85 -5.52
C VAL A 122 3.51 -16.63 -6.99
N LYS A 123 3.70 -15.41 -7.49
CA LYS A 123 3.42 -15.07 -8.90
C LYS A 123 4.57 -14.27 -9.49
N ILE A 124 5.00 -14.63 -10.70
CA ILE A 124 5.88 -13.79 -11.51
C ILE A 124 5.00 -12.99 -12.48
N VAL A 125 5.16 -11.68 -12.49
CA VAL A 125 4.31 -10.76 -13.25
C VAL A 125 5.18 -9.75 -13.99
N SER A 126 4.87 -9.53 -15.27
CA SER A 126 5.51 -8.48 -16.08
C SER A 126 5.19 -7.08 -15.54
N ASP A 127 6.09 -6.11 -15.71
CA ASP A 127 5.89 -4.71 -15.30
C ASP A 127 4.55 -4.11 -15.75
N LYS A 128 4.16 -4.40 -16.99
CA LYS A 128 2.90 -3.89 -17.59
C LYS A 128 1.66 -4.31 -16.79
N ASN A 129 1.70 -5.48 -16.16
CA ASN A 129 0.58 -6.07 -15.43
C ASN A 129 0.74 -5.97 -13.91
N LEU A 130 1.91 -5.54 -13.42
CA LEU A 130 2.23 -5.49 -12.00
C LEU A 130 1.19 -4.71 -11.20
N SER A 131 0.89 -3.48 -11.65
CA SER A 131 -0.04 -2.59 -10.95
C SER A 131 -1.47 -3.13 -10.87
N PHE A 132 -1.87 -3.96 -11.85
CA PHE A 132 -3.17 -4.61 -11.86
C PHE A 132 -3.18 -5.78 -10.85
N VAL A 133 -2.22 -6.70 -10.97
CA VAL A 133 -2.19 -7.91 -10.12
C VAL A 133 -1.95 -7.56 -8.65
N ALA A 134 -1.03 -6.64 -8.34
CA ALA A 134 -0.76 -6.21 -6.97
C ALA A 134 -2.01 -5.59 -6.32
N ARG A 135 -2.77 -4.76 -7.06
CA ARG A 135 -4.02 -4.18 -6.58
C ARG A 135 -5.08 -5.25 -6.33
N GLN A 136 -5.25 -6.20 -7.24
CA GLN A 136 -6.22 -7.29 -7.07
C GLN A 136 -5.88 -8.17 -5.85
N MET A 137 -4.59 -8.47 -5.64
CA MET A 137 -4.14 -9.20 -4.45
C MET A 137 -4.42 -8.41 -3.18
N ALA A 138 -4.19 -7.10 -3.18
CA ALA A 138 -4.47 -6.26 -2.02
C ALA A 138 -5.98 -6.15 -1.73
N LEU A 139 -6.82 -6.01 -2.75
CA LEU A 139 -8.28 -5.93 -2.60
C LEU A 139 -8.90 -7.24 -2.09
N HIS A 140 -8.39 -8.39 -2.53
CA HIS A 140 -8.86 -9.69 -2.01
C HIS A 140 -8.40 -9.98 -0.59
N ALA A 141 -7.35 -9.31 -0.12
CA ALA A 141 -6.81 -9.50 1.22
C ALA A 141 -7.40 -8.54 2.27
N ASN A 142 -8.14 -7.52 1.84
CA ASN A 142 -8.75 -6.49 2.69
C ASN A 142 -10.21 -6.84 2.97
#